data_AF-U2PTU2-F1
#
_entry.id   AF-U2PTU2-F1
#
_cell.length_a   1.000
_cell.length_b   1.000
_cell.length_c   1.000
_cell.angle_alpha   90.00
_cell.angle_beta   90.00
_cell.angle_gamma   90.00
#
_symmetry.space_group_name_H-M   'P 1'
#
loop_
_entity.id
_entity.type
_entity.pdbx_description
1 polymer ?
#
loop_
_entity_poly.entity_id
_entity_poly.type
_entity_poly.pdbx_seq_one_letter_code
_entity_poly.pdbx_strand_id
1 'polypeptide(L)'
;MKDRSKNSMLEAIKRLIASIPKEAFKTFTSDRGKEFSCWEEVEKMGIEFYFANPYCSWQRGCNENSNGLLREFYTKKTDILKIEAEDLIRTLMLI
;
A
#
# COMPACT_ATOMS: atom_id res chain seq x y z
N MET A 1 -2.34 -7.35 -10.80
CA MET A 1 -1.62 -7.97 -9.68
C MET A 1 -1.82 -9.47 -9.77
N LYS A 2 -0.75 -10.23 -9.99
CA LYS A 2 -0.83 -11.67 -10.27
C LYS A 2 -1.08 -12.51 -8.99
N ASP A 3 -0.73 -11.95 -7.83
CA ASP A 3 -0.91 -12.55 -6.51
C ASP A 3 -1.48 -11.50 -5.55
N ARG A 4 -2.56 -11.85 -4.84
CA ARG A 4 -3.22 -11.03 -3.81
C ARG A 4 -3.37 -11.81 -2.49
N SER A 5 -2.51 -12.80 -2.28
CA SER A 5 -2.54 -13.62 -1.07
C SER A 5 -2.05 -12.84 0.14
N LYS A 6 -2.51 -13.28 1.33
CA LYS A 6 -2.02 -12.81 2.63
C LYS A 6 -0.48 -12.86 2.72
N ASN A 7 0.12 -13.94 2.24
CA ASN A 7 1.57 -14.15 2.33
C ASN A 7 2.35 -13.15 1.46
N SER A 8 1.88 -12.94 0.23
CA SER A 8 2.48 -11.96 -0.68
C SER A 8 2.41 -10.54 -0.12
N MET A 9 1.26 -10.18 0.45
CA MET A 9 1.07 -8.89 1.11
C MET A 9 1.99 -8.71 2.32
N LEU A 10 2.11 -9.73 3.17
CA LEU A 10 3.00 -9.71 4.34
C LEU A 10 4.47 -9.48 3.94
N GLU A 11 4.95 -10.19 2.91
CA GLU A 11 6.31 -10.00 2.41
C GLU A 11 6.53 -8.60 1.81
N ALA A 12 5.54 -8.05 1.12
CA ALA A 12 5.59 -6.68 0.63
C ALA A 12 5.66 -5.65 1.78
N ILE A 13 4.86 -5.84 2.84
CA ILE A 13 4.87 -4.99 4.03
C ILE A 13 6.24 -5.06 4.73
N LYS A 14 6.82 -6.25 4.92
CA LYS A 14 8.16 -6.41 5.50
C LYS A 14 9.23 -5.66 4.72
N ARG A 15 9.21 -5.75 3.38
CA ARG A 15 10.14 -5.02 2.52
C ARG A 15 9.97 -3.51 2.65
N LEU A 16 8.73 -3.03 2.71
CA LEU A 16 8.43 -1.62 2.90
C LEU A 16 8.98 -1.11 4.24
N ILE A 17 8.67 -1.80 5.34
CA ILE A 17 9.15 -1.43 6.68
C ILE A 17 10.68 -1.41 6.73
N ALA A 18 11.35 -2.39 6.10
CA ALA A 18 12.81 -2.44 6.04
C ALA A 18 13.44 -1.30 5.22
N SER A 19 12.70 -0.75 4.24
CA SER A 19 13.17 0.37 3.40
C SER A 19 13.03 1.75 4.03
N ILE A 20 12.26 1.85 5.11
CA ILE A 20 11.98 3.11 5.81
C ILE A 20 12.81 3.15 7.10
N PRO A 21 13.35 4.31 7.52
CA PRO A 21 14.06 4.43 8.79
C PRO A 21 13.25 3.86 9.95
N LYS A 22 13.96 3.18 10.86
CA LYS A 22 13.36 2.63 12.08
C LYS A 22 12.59 3.74 12.80
N GLU A 23 11.40 3.41 13.29
CA GLU A 23 10.50 4.33 14.01
C GLU A 23 9.77 5.38 13.14
N ALA A 24 10.09 5.58 11.87
CA ALA A 24 9.34 6.51 11.03
C ALA A 24 7.94 5.95 10.65
N PHE A 25 7.83 4.62 10.52
CA PHE A 25 6.56 3.95 10.30
C PHE A 25 5.91 3.61 11.65
N LYS A 26 4.82 4.31 12.01
CA LYS A 26 4.14 4.14 13.32
C LYS A 26 2.94 3.21 13.27
N THR A 27 2.07 3.42 12.28
CA THR A 27 0.77 2.76 12.21
C THR A 27 0.41 2.45 10.76
N PHE A 28 -0.37 1.40 10.54
CA PHE A 28 -0.94 1.05 9.24
C PHE A 28 -2.45 1.26 9.24
N THR A 29 -3.03 1.73 8.13
CA THR A 29 -4.49 1.80 7.98
C THR A 29 -4.89 1.27 6.61
N SER A 30 -5.79 0.28 6.59
CA SER A 30 -6.27 -0.34 5.34
C SER A 30 -7.78 -0.48 5.28
N ASP A 31 -8.28 -0.89 4.12
CA ASP A 31 -9.63 -1.48 4.04
C ASP A 31 -9.63 -2.93 4.56
N ARG A 32 -10.82 -3.54 4.61
CA ARG A 32 -10.99 -4.93 5.04
C ARG A 32 -10.72 -5.95 3.91
N GLY A 33 -9.78 -5.66 3.02
CA GLY A 33 -9.32 -6.58 1.98
C GLY A 33 -8.76 -7.87 2.58
N LYS A 34 -9.01 -9.02 1.91
CA LYS A 34 -8.58 -10.34 2.41
C LYS A 34 -7.05 -10.48 2.43
N GLU A 35 -6.35 -9.77 1.56
CA GLU A 35 -4.90 -9.68 1.54
C GLU A 35 -4.32 -9.12 2.86
N PHE A 36 -5.07 -8.26 3.57
CA PHE A 36 -4.67 -7.68 4.84
C PHE A 36 -5.02 -8.55 6.05
N SER A 37 -5.39 -9.81 5.84
CA SER A 37 -5.55 -10.81 6.92
C SER A 37 -4.23 -11.16 7.64
N CYS A 38 -3.11 -10.57 7.23
CA CYS A 38 -1.81 -10.61 7.93
C CYS A 38 -1.62 -9.52 8.99
N TRP A 39 -2.67 -8.75 9.34
CA TRP A 39 -2.57 -7.63 10.27
C TRP A 39 -1.97 -8.04 11.63
N GLU A 40 -2.33 -9.23 12.16
CA GLU A 40 -1.77 -9.74 13.43
C GLU A 40 -0.24 -9.93 13.35
N GLU A 41 0.26 -10.41 12.21
CA GLU A 41 1.70 -10.55 12.00
C GLU A 41 2.41 -9.20 11.91
N VAL A 42 1.75 -8.17 11.38
CA VAL A 42 2.28 -6.81 11.33
C VAL A 42 2.31 -6.20 12.73
N GLU A 43 1.26 -6.40 13.54
CA GLU A 43 1.25 -5.92 14.92
C GLU A 43 2.33 -6.56 15.79
N LYS A 44 2.65 -7.84 15.56
CA LYS A 44 3.79 -8.51 16.21
C LYS A 44 5.16 -7.88 15.87
N MET A 45 5.26 -7.11 14.78
CA MET A 45 6.45 -6.32 14.45
C MET A 45 6.50 -4.97 15.18
N GLY A 46 5.49 -4.66 16.01
CA GLY A 46 5.41 -3.42 16.79
C GLY A 46 4.76 -2.26 16.05
N ILE A 47 3.94 -2.52 15.03
CA ILE A 47 3.24 -1.51 14.23
C ILE A 47 1.73 -1.72 14.40
N GLU A 48 1.03 -0.74 14.96
CA GLU A 48 -0.43 -0.82 15.13
C GLU A 48 -1.16 -0.84 13.79
N PHE A 49 -2.20 -1.68 13.66
CA PHE A 49 -2.93 -1.85 12.41
C PHE A 49 -4.41 -1.49 12.57
N TYR A 50 -4.90 -0.57 11.73
CA TYR A 50 -6.29 -0.12 11.76
C TYR A 50 -7.04 -0.46 10.46
N PHE A 51 -8.34 -0.68 10.60
CA PHE A 51 -9.24 -0.89 9.46
C PHE A 51 -10.24 0.25 9.34
N ALA A 52 -10.37 0.80 8.13
CA ALA A 52 -11.45 1.71 7.81
C ALA A 52 -12.82 1.02 7.96
N ASN A 53 -13.82 1.77 8.40
CA ASN A 53 -15.20 1.31 8.53
C ASN A 53 -15.74 0.84 7.17
N PRO A 54 -16.65 -0.16 7.17
CA PRO A 54 -17.24 -0.63 5.93
C PRO A 54 -17.93 0.53 5.19
N TYR A 55 -17.74 0.59 3.87
CA TYR A 55 -18.31 1.63 2.99
C TYR A 55 -17.87 3.07 3.30
N CYS A 56 -16.82 3.27 4.11
CA CYS A 56 -16.32 4.58 4.49
C CYS A 56 -14.99 4.92 3.79
N SER A 57 -14.99 5.01 2.46
CA SER A 57 -13.77 5.26 1.67
C SER A 57 -13.07 6.58 2.04
N TRP A 58 -13.81 7.58 2.53
CA TRP A 58 -13.26 8.87 2.96
C TRP A 58 -12.29 8.76 4.15
N GLN A 59 -12.37 7.69 4.96
CA GLN A 59 -11.40 7.44 6.04
C GLN A 59 -10.01 7.07 5.51
N ARG A 60 -9.89 6.79 4.20
CA ARG A 60 -8.64 6.57 3.47
C ARG A 60 -8.45 7.62 2.36
N GLY A 61 -8.94 8.85 2.58
CA GLY A 61 -8.94 9.91 1.55
C GLY A 61 -7.58 10.15 0.89
N CYS A 62 -6.49 10.13 1.67
CA CYS A 62 -5.13 10.25 1.13
C CYS A 62 -4.77 9.12 0.14
N ASN A 63 -5.06 7.85 0.51
CA ASN A 63 -4.82 6.70 -0.36
C ASN A 63 -5.66 6.77 -1.64
N GLU A 64 -6.94 7.12 -1.54
CA GLU A 64 -7.80 7.28 -2.73
C GLU A 64 -7.33 8.42 -3.64
N ASN A 65 -6.88 9.54 -3.07
CA ASN A 65 -6.31 10.66 -3.81
C ASN A 65 -5.01 10.26 -4.54
N SER A 66 -4.05 9.66 -3.83
CA SER A 66 -2.78 9.21 -4.42
C SER A 66 -3.01 8.17 -5.53
N ASN A 67 -3.97 7.25 -5.36
CA ASN A 67 -4.36 6.32 -6.42
C ASN A 67 -4.98 7.02 -7.64
N GLY A 68 -5.69 8.13 -7.42
CA GLY A 68 -6.22 8.99 -8.47
C GLY A 68 -5.11 9.65 -9.28
N LEU A 69 -4.18 10.34 -8.59
CA LEU A 69 -3.03 11.01 -9.21
C LEU A 69 -2.17 10.03 -10.01
N LEU A 70 -1.87 8.85 -9.47
CA LEU A 70 -1.11 7.83 -10.20
C LEU A 70 -1.82 7.38 -11.50
N ARG A 71 -3.17 7.41 -11.52
CA ARG A 71 -3.96 7.03 -12.70
C ARG A 71 -4.00 8.10 -13.79
N GLU A 72 -3.62 9.34 -13.49
CA GLU A 72 -3.44 10.38 -14.50
C GLU A 72 -2.25 10.08 -15.41
N PHE A 73 -1.21 9.46 -14.85
CA PHE A 73 -0.03 8.99 -15.59
C PHE A 73 -0.24 7.59 -16.18
N TYR A 74 -0.78 6.67 -15.38
CA TYR A 74 -0.95 5.27 -15.77
C TYR A 74 -2.42 4.88 -15.73
N THR A 75 -3.06 4.91 -16.90
CA THR A 75 -4.48 4.59 -17.03
C THR A 75 -4.84 3.23 -16.43
N LYS A 76 -6.10 3.08 -16.03
CA LYS A 76 -6.58 1.86 -15.38
C LYS A 76 -6.27 0.63 -16.24
N LYS A 77 -5.79 -0.44 -15.61
CA LYS A 77 -5.30 -1.71 -16.22
C LYS A 77 -3.89 -1.65 -16.82
N THR A 78 -3.19 -0.52 -16.74
CA THR A 78 -1.74 -0.51 -17.00
C THR A 78 -1.05 -1.53 -16.10
N ASP A 79 -0.24 -2.40 -16.70
CA ASP A 79 0.58 -3.36 -15.96
C ASP A 79 1.83 -2.65 -15.44
N ILE A 80 1.78 -2.23 -14.18
CA ILE A 80 2.86 -1.48 -13.53
C ILE A 80 4.17 -2.29 -13.51
N LEU A 81 4.10 -3.62 -13.61
CA LEU A 81 5.29 -4.48 -13.68
C LEU A 81 6.08 -4.33 -14.99
N LYS A 82 5.50 -3.70 -16.01
CA LYS A 82 6.17 -3.42 -17.30
C LYS A 82 6.73 -2.00 -17.38
N ILE A 83 6.60 -1.23 -16.31
CA ILE A 83 7.11 0.14 -16.22
C ILE A 83 8.48 0.05 -15.54
N GLU A 84 9.46 0.75 -16.11
CA GLU A 84 10.78 0.85 -15.49
C GLU A 84 10.69 1.54 -14.13
N ALA A 85 11.47 1.05 -13.15
CA ALA A 85 11.41 1.58 -11.79
C ALA A 85 11.72 3.08 -11.73
N GLU A 86 12.64 3.56 -12.58
CA GLU A 86 13.01 4.97 -12.70
C GLU A 86 11.82 5.85 -13.11
N ASP A 87 11.04 5.42 -14.11
CA ASP A 87 9.86 6.16 -14.57
C ASP A 87 8.76 6.20 -13.50
N LEU A 88 8.61 5.10 -12.74
CA LEU A 88 7.65 5.05 -11.63
C LEU A 88 8.07 6.00 -10.51
N ILE A 89 9.36 6.02 -10.14
CA ILE A 89 9.90 6.93 -9.12
C ILE A 89 9.73 8.38 -9.59
N ARG A 90 10.10 8.69 -10.84
CA ARG A 90 9.92 10.03 -11.41
C ARG A 90 8.46 10.48 -11.35
N THR A 91 7.51 9.60 -11.66
CA THR A 91 6.08 9.89 -11.55
C THR A 91 5.67 10.16 -10.10
N LEU A 92 6.14 9.34 -9.16
CA LEU A 92 5.88 9.53 -7.73
C LEU A 92 6.44 10.85 -7.18
N MET A 93 7.52 11.38 -7.76
CA MET A 93 8.10 12.68 -7.38
C MET A 93 7.30 13.88 -7.91
N LEU A 94 6.32 13.66 -8.80
CA LEU A 94 5.47 14.70 -9.37
C LEU A 94 4.09 14.82 -8.69
N ILE A 95 3.77 13.91 -7.77
CA ILE A 95 2.48 13.83 -7.06
C ILE A 95 2.66 14.04 -5.56
#